data_AF-A0A850LY66-F1
#
_entry.id   AF-A0A850LY66-F1
#
_cell.length_a   1.000
_cell.length_b   1.000
_cell.length_c   1.000
_cell.angle_alpha   90.00
_cell.angle_beta   90.00
_cell.angle_gamma   90.00
#
_symmetry.space_group_name_H-M   'P 1'
#
loop_
_entity.id
_entity.type
_entity.pdbx_description
1 polymer ?
#
loop_
_entity_poly.entity_id
_entity_poly.type
_entity_poly.pdbx_seq_one_letter_code
_entity_poly.pdbx_strand_id
1 'polypeptide(L)'
;MTLQELADSAGLYKSNISDIENEKRFKPNIRTLERLARALNCEVGDFFERSIEKEEEITKGLKELLEDERLLTLLKITDEEIEWMKSVRFRSNRNPTKETYIDMLYTYRKIESKGN
;
A
#
# COMPACT_ATOMS: atom_id res chain seq x y z
N MET A 1 -2.42 -23.16 22.22
CA MET A 1 -1.60 -23.84 21.21
C MET A 1 -0.15 -23.40 21.40
N THR A 2 0.78 -24.34 21.49
CA THR A 2 2.22 -24.08 21.56
C THR A 2 2.83 -23.97 20.15
N LEU A 3 4.04 -23.44 20.03
CA LEU A 3 4.76 -23.39 18.75
C LEU A 3 4.97 -24.76 18.11
N GLN A 4 5.17 -25.79 18.94
CA GLN A 4 5.35 -27.16 18.46
C GLN A 4 4.03 -27.72 17.93
N GLU A 5 2.92 -27.50 18.64
CA GLU A 5 1.59 -27.91 18.19
C GLU A 5 1.18 -27.27 16.87
N LEU A 6 1.49 -25.97 16.68
CA LEU A 6 1.24 -25.28 15.41
C LEU A 6 2.14 -25.82 14.29
N ALA A 7 3.42 -26.09 14.59
CA ALA A 7 4.37 -26.67 13.65
C ALA A 7 3.87 -28.01 13.12
N ASP A 8 3.45 -28.90 14.02
CA ASP A 8 2.95 -30.23 13.69
C ASP A 8 1.65 -30.14 12.88
N SER A 9 0.71 -29.28 13.29
CA SER A 9 -0.56 -29.08 12.59
C SER A 9 -0.39 -28.48 11.19
N ALA A 10 0.52 -27.50 11.03
CA ALA A 10 0.82 -26.89 9.74
C ALA A 10 1.77 -27.74 8.88
N GLY A 11 2.44 -28.75 9.45
CA GLY A 11 3.53 -29.54 8.85
C GLY A 11 4.82 -28.73 8.60
N LEU A 12 5.06 -27.70 9.39
CA LEU A 12 6.22 -26.82 9.29
C LEU A 12 7.23 -27.17 10.38
N TYR A 13 8.48 -26.71 10.23
CA TYR A 13 9.44 -26.78 11.32
C TYR A 13 9.15 -25.68 12.33
N LYS A 14 9.29 -25.98 13.64
CA LYS A 14 9.16 -25.00 14.73
C LYS A 14 10.06 -23.77 14.50
N SER A 15 11.25 -23.95 13.93
CA SER A 15 12.16 -22.87 13.56
C SER A 15 11.56 -21.92 12.53
N ASN A 16 10.80 -22.43 11.54
CA ASN A 16 10.17 -21.60 10.52
C ASN A 16 9.11 -20.69 11.16
N ILE A 17 8.29 -21.22 12.07
CA ILE A 17 7.27 -20.44 12.76
C ILE A 17 7.94 -19.39 13.66
N SER A 18 8.97 -19.78 14.41
CA SER A 18 9.74 -18.84 15.22
C SER A 18 10.36 -17.73 14.39
N ASP A 19 10.89 -18.03 13.21
CA ASP A 19 11.42 -17.01 12.31
C ASP A 19 10.34 -16.08 11.76
N ILE A 20 9.13 -16.59 11.48
CA ILE A 20 7.98 -15.78 11.05
C ILE A 20 7.57 -14.80 12.16
N GLU A 21 7.36 -15.29 13.39
CA GLU A 21 6.91 -14.47 14.53
C GLU A 21 7.92 -13.40 14.94
N ASN A 22 9.21 -13.64 14.70
CA ASN A 22 10.28 -12.70 15.05
C ASN A 22 10.75 -11.86 13.84
N GLU A 23 9.99 -11.86 12.74
CA GLU A 23 10.28 -11.10 11.50
C GLU A 23 11.69 -11.36 10.92
N LYS A 24 12.20 -12.58 11.07
CA LYS A 24 13.56 -12.96 10.65
C LYS A 24 13.61 -13.32 9.16
N ARG A 25 14.71 -13.97 8.75
CA ARG A 25 15.07 -14.28 7.35
C ARG A 25 13.99 -15.04 6.57
N PHE A 26 13.12 -15.78 7.25
CA PHE A 26 12.09 -16.57 6.61
C PHE A 26 10.88 -15.71 6.25
N LYS A 27 10.73 -15.41 4.95
CA LYS A 27 9.51 -14.81 4.40
C LYS A 27 8.60 -15.94 3.90
N PRO A 28 7.43 -16.19 4.54
CA PRO A 28 6.53 -17.26 4.14
C PRO A 28 5.95 -16.99 2.75
N ASN A 29 5.96 -18.00 1.88
CA ASN A 29 5.23 -17.94 0.61
C ASN A 29 3.74 -18.23 0.83
N ILE A 30 2.92 -18.05 -0.21
CA ILE A 30 1.46 -18.24 -0.13
C ILE A 30 1.07 -19.63 0.39
N ARG A 31 1.77 -20.69 -0.03
CA ARG A 31 1.50 -22.06 0.41
C ARG A 31 1.78 -22.25 1.91
N THR A 32 2.81 -21.58 2.44
CA THR A 32 3.09 -21.58 3.88
C THR A 32 1.99 -20.85 4.65
N LEU A 33 1.53 -19.71 4.14
CA LEU A 33 0.42 -18.97 4.74
C LEU A 33 -0.88 -19.80 4.75
N GLU A 34 -1.25 -20.45 3.65
CA GLU A 34 -2.43 -21.32 3.57
C GLU A 34 -2.42 -22.45 4.61
N ARG A 35 -1.24 -23.04 4.85
CA ARG A 35 -1.07 -24.12 5.84
C ARG A 35 -1.22 -23.60 7.26
N LEU A 36 -0.65 -22.43 7.55
CA LEU A 36 -0.81 -21.76 8.84
C LEU A 36 -2.28 -21.37 9.07
N ALA A 37 -2.95 -20.79 8.06
CA ALA A 37 -4.35 -20.39 8.13
C ALA A 37 -5.26 -21.58 8.47
N ARG A 38 -5.06 -22.71 7.77
CA ARG A 38 -5.78 -23.95 8.06
C ARG A 38 -5.52 -24.47 9.48
N ALA A 39 -4.27 -24.45 9.93
CA ALA A 39 -3.91 -24.91 11.27
C ALA A 39 -4.48 -24.01 12.39
N LEU A 40 -4.64 -22.71 12.10
CA LEU A 40 -5.19 -21.69 13.00
C LEU A 40 -6.71 -21.51 12.89
N ASN A 41 -7.35 -22.20 11.93
CA ASN A 41 -8.77 -22.05 11.62
C ASN A 41 -9.17 -20.59 11.30
N CYS A 42 -8.34 -19.92 10.50
CA CYS A 42 -8.56 -18.55 10.01
C CYS A 42 -8.38 -18.48 8.49
N GLU A 43 -8.60 -17.31 7.89
CA GLU A 43 -8.30 -17.07 6.49
C GLU A 43 -6.88 -16.50 6.33
N VAL A 44 -6.28 -16.67 5.14
CA VAL A 44 -4.96 -16.07 4.84
C VAL A 44 -5.01 -14.54 4.95
N GLY A 45 -6.16 -13.94 4.66
CA GLY A 45 -6.40 -12.50 4.80
C GLY A 45 -6.20 -11.99 6.22
N ASP A 46 -6.42 -12.82 7.24
CA ASP A 46 -6.30 -12.45 8.65
C ASP A 46 -4.85 -12.23 9.10
N PHE A 47 -3.86 -12.70 8.33
CA PHE A 47 -2.44 -12.44 8.60
C PHE A 47 -1.98 -11.05 8.19
N PHE A 48 -2.80 -10.36 7.39
CA PHE A 48 -2.50 -9.02 6.95
C PHE A 48 -3.31 -8.08 7.84
N GLU A 49 -2.64 -7.05 8.37
CA GLU A 49 -3.38 -5.92 8.89
C GLU A 49 -4.31 -5.46 7.76
N ARG A 50 -5.63 -5.42 8.04
CA ARG A 50 -6.53 -4.57 7.27
C ARG A 50 -5.80 -3.25 7.26
N SER A 51 -5.35 -2.81 6.09
CA SER A 51 -4.60 -1.58 5.97
C SER A 51 -5.35 -0.57 6.80
N ILE A 52 -4.78 -0.22 7.97
CA ILE A 52 -5.14 1.02 8.64
C ILE A 52 -5.06 1.98 7.49
N GLU A 53 -6.19 2.63 7.17
CA GLU A 53 -6.22 3.71 6.21
C GLU A 53 -5.03 4.57 6.59
N LYS A 54 -3.90 4.38 5.89
CA LYS A 54 -2.69 5.13 6.19
C LYS A 54 -3.19 6.52 5.94
N GLU A 55 -3.32 7.31 7.01
CA GLU A 55 -3.56 8.75 6.96
C GLU A 55 -2.90 9.21 5.69
N GLU A 56 -3.73 9.63 4.72
CA GLU A 56 -3.31 9.81 3.34
C GLU A 56 -1.98 10.53 3.36
N GLU A 57 -0.88 9.78 3.20
CA GLU A 57 0.43 10.35 3.48
C GLU A 57 0.73 11.16 2.22
N ILE A 58 0.27 12.42 2.24
CA ILE A 58 0.44 13.36 1.16
C ILE A 58 1.94 13.40 0.92
N THR A 59 2.33 12.91 -0.25
CA THR A 59 3.75 12.86 -0.59
C THR A 59 4.30 14.27 -0.55
N LYS A 60 5.61 14.40 -0.28
CA LYS A 60 6.28 15.70 -0.24
C LYS A 60 5.98 16.54 -1.49
N GLY A 61 5.99 15.94 -2.68
CA GLY A 61 5.70 16.65 -3.93
C GLY A 61 4.26 17.12 -4.07
N LEU A 62 3.29 16.35 -3.57
CA LEU A 62 1.89 16.80 -3.56
C LEU A 62 1.70 17.95 -2.57
N LYS A 63 2.32 17.85 -1.39
CA LYS A 63 2.29 18.93 -0.40
C LYS A 63 2.89 20.23 -0.97
N GLU A 64 4.05 20.14 -1.62
CA GLU A 64 4.68 21.29 -2.29
C GLU A 64 3.79 21.91 -3.38
N LEU A 65 3.02 21.11 -4.12
CA LEU A 65 2.07 21.61 -5.11
C LEU A 65 0.88 22.32 -4.45
N LEU A 66 0.33 21.76 -3.37
CA LEU A 66 -0.81 22.32 -2.65
C LEU A 66 -0.46 23.58 -1.85
N GLU A 67 0.80 23.75 -1.45
CA GLU A 67 1.30 24.97 -0.79
C GLU A 67 1.63 26.09 -1.80
N ASP A 68 1.73 25.79 -3.10
CA ASP A 68 1.99 26.78 -4.15
C ASP A 68 0.67 27.39 -4.68
N GLU A 69 0.17 28.41 -3.97
CA GLU A 69 -1.07 29.13 -4.33
C GLU A 69 -1.07 29.66 -5.79
N ARG A 70 0.10 30.02 -6.31
CA ARG A 70 0.23 30.52 -7.69
C ARG A 70 -0.07 29.41 -8.68
N LEU A 71 0.47 28.21 -8.47
CA LEU A 71 0.20 27.06 -9.32
C LEU A 71 -1.25 26.59 -9.19
N LEU A 72 -1.80 26.54 -7.98
CA LEU A 72 -3.21 26.20 -7.77
C LEU A 72 -4.15 27.12 -8.57
N THR A 73 -3.89 28.43 -8.50
CA THR A 73 -4.67 29.44 -9.23
C THR A 73 -4.49 29.33 -10.74
N LEU A 74 -3.24 29.19 -11.20
CA LEU A 74 -2.93 29.14 -12.63
C LEU A 74 -3.50 27.89 -13.31
N LEU A 75 -3.38 26.74 -12.64
CA LEU A 75 -3.83 25.44 -13.16
C LEU A 75 -5.31 25.18 -12.90
N LYS A 76 -5.95 26.00 -12.05
CA LYS A 76 -7.34 25.86 -11.59
C LYS A 76 -7.59 24.42 -11.11
N ILE A 77 -6.75 23.95 -10.20
CA ILE A 77 -6.86 22.59 -9.66
C ILE A 77 -8.14 22.52 -8.83
N THR A 78 -8.98 21.54 -9.11
CA THR A 78 -10.26 21.30 -8.41
C THR A 78 -10.08 20.33 -7.26
N ASP A 79 -11.03 20.33 -6.31
CA ASP A 79 -11.03 19.39 -5.19
C ASP A 79 -11.06 17.93 -5.66
N GLU A 80 -11.80 17.62 -6.74
CA GLU A 80 -11.83 16.28 -7.33
C GLU A 80 -10.45 15.84 -7.85
N GLU A 81 -9.71 16.76 -8.49
CA GLU A 81 -8.35 16.48 -8.95
C GLU A 81 -7.37 16.31 -7.78
N ILE A 82 -7.57 17.04 -6.68
CA ILE A 82 -6.79 16.88 -5.45
C ILE A 82 -7.03 15.50 -4.84
N GLU A 83 -8.29 15.10 -4.72
CA GLU A 83 -8.68 13.77 -4.21
C GLU A 83 -8.14 12.66 -5.10
N TRP A 84 -8.21 12.83 -6.43
CA TRP A 84 -7.57 11.91 -7.36
C TRP A 84 -6.07 11.81 -7.10
N MET A 85 -5.35 12.94 -6.98
CA MET A 85 -3.90 12.94 -6.72
C MET A 85 -3.52 12.27 -5.39
N LYS A 86 -4.33 12.42 -4.34
CA LYS A 86 -4.13 11.73 -3.05
C LYS A 86 -4.31 10.21 -3.17
N SER A 87 -5.22 9.77 -4.03
CA SER A 87 -5.46 8.34 -4.28
C SER A 87 -4.33 7.65 -5.05
N VAL A 88 -3.49 8.41 -5.77
CA VAL A 88 -2.39 7.87 -6.58
C VAL A 88 -1.37 7.15 -5.71
N ARG A 89 -1.11 5.88 -6.03
CA ARG A 89 -0.07 5.07 -5.38
C ARG A 89 1.18 5.00 -6.25
N PHE A 90 2.31 5.44 -5.70
CA PHE A 90 3.62 5.28 -6.31
C PHE A 90 4.30 3.99 -5.83
N ARG A 91 5.14 3.39 -6.69
CA ARG A 91 5.99 2.26 -6.27
C ARG A 91 6.96 2.72 -5.17
N SER A 92 7.24 1.84 -4.21
CA SER A 92 7.91 2.10 -2.91
C SER A 92 9.32 2.72 -2.94
N ASN A 93 9.83 3.14 -4.10
CA ASN A 93 11.14 3.81 -4.25
C ASN A 93 11.08 5.06 -5.14
N ARG A 94 9.88 5.60 -5.37
CA ARG A 94 9.65 6.82 -6.16
C ARG A 94 9.34 7.96 -5.19
N ASN A 95 10.05 9.07 -5.33
CA ASN A 95 9.75 10.33 -4.65
C ASN A 95 9.13 11.29 -5.67
N PRO A 96 7.80 11.30 -5.82
CA PRO A 96 7.15 12.20 -6.77
C PRO A 96 7.39 13.66 -6.36
N THR A 97 7.74 14.50 -7.34
CA THR A 97 7.89 15.95 -7.16
C THR A 97 6.58 16.65 -7.53
N LYS A 98 6.47 17.96 -7.26
CA LYS A 98 5.32 18.75 -7.74
C LYS A 98 5.14 18.69 -9.26
N GLU A 99 6.23 18.68 -10.03
CA GLU A 99 6.20 18.52 -11.49
C GLU A 99 5.60 17.17 -11.90
N THR A 100 5.89 16.11 -11.14
CA THR A 100 5.28 14.79 -11.36
C THR A 100 3.76 14.89 -11.26
N TYR A 101 3.24 15.59 -10.26
CA TYR A 101 1.79 15.78 -10.09
C TYR A 101 1.18 16.67 -11.16
N ILE A 102 1.88 17.70 -11.64
CA ILE A 102 1.44 18.54 -12.77
C ILE A 102 1.31 17.71 -14.06
N ASP A 103 2.31 16.88 -14.36
CA ASP A 103 2.28 15.99 -15.54
C ASP A 103 1.14 14.96 -15.44
N MET A 104 0.91 14.45 -14.23
CA MET A 104 -0.20 13.53 -13.93
C MET A 104 -1.56 14.21 -14.11
N LEU A 105 -1.73 15.43 -13.62
CA LEU A 105 -2.94 16.24 -13.80
C LEU A 105 -3.25 16.47 -15.29
N TYR A 106 -2.23 16.82 -16.08
CA TYR A 106 -2.37 16.96 -17.53
C TYR A 106 -2.85 15.65 -18.19
N THR A 107 -2.29 14.52 -17.75
CA THR A 107 -2.66 13.19 -18.25
C THR A 107 -4.09 12.84 -17.87
N TYR A 108 -4.49 13.08 -16.63
CA TYR A 108 -5.84 12.84 -16.11
C TYR A 108 -6.89 13.61 -16.93
N ARG A 109 -6.72 14.93 -17.10
CA ARG A 109 -7.61 15.78 -17.92
C ARG A 109 -7.72 15.30 -19.37
N LYS A 110 -6.61 14.80 -19.94
CA LYS A 110 -6.59 14.27 -21.31
C LYS A 110 -7.34 12.95 -21.45
N ILE A 111 -7.41 12.14 -20.41
CA ILE A 111 -8.18 10.89 -20.40
C ILE A 111 -9.67 11.22 -20.25
N GLU A 112 -10.04 12.07 -19.30
CA GLU A 112 -11.43 12.49 -19.06
C GLU A 112 -12.05 13.16 -20.29
N SER A 113 -11.30 14.01 -20.99
CA SER A 113 -11.77 14.66 -22.23
C SER A 113 -11.94 13.72 -23.43
N LYS A 114 -11.43 12.49 -23.36
CA LYS A 114 -11.65 11.43 -24.37
C LYS A 114 -12.74 10.44 -23.97
N GLY A 115 -13.14 10.45 -22.69
CA GLY A 115 -14.17 9.57 -22.14
C GLY A 115 -15.60 10.12 -22.29
N ASN A 116 -15.74 11.42 -22.62
CA ASN A 116 -17.00 12.10 -22.90
C ASN A 116 -17.24 12.30 -24.39
#